data_AF-A0A821J2U2-F1
#
_entry.id   AF-A0A821J2U2-F1
#
_cell.length_a   1.000
_cell.length_b   1.000
_cell.length_c   1.000
_cell.angle_alpha   90.00
_cell.angle_beta   90.00
_cell.angle_gamma   90.00
#
_symmetry.space_group_name_H-M   'P 1'
#
loop_
_entity.id
_entity.type
_entity.pdbx_description
1 polymer ?
#
loop_
_entity_poly.entity_id
_entity_poly.type
_entity_poly.pdbx_seq_one_letter_code
_entity_poly.pdbx_strand_id
1 'polypeptide(L)'
;HDLGQELKLNMVLSVSGVATQHKHASKNLATQLHRYAFDYARDVRGFQYAFVPTTHPVMHNIYVKKLNGKEMKIVDPALWVWKKKDDGLSCPFKDHKGESVTNILVDLNREK
;
A
#
# COMPACT_ATOMS: atom_id res chain seq x y z
N HIS A 1 -9.00 17.28 0.40
CA HIS A 1 -9.17 16.29 1.48
C HIS A 1 -9.34 14.95 0.81
N ASP A 2 -8.28 14.14 0.77
CA ASP A 2 -8.29 12.89 0.01
C ASP A 2 -8.99 11.74 0.76
N LEU A 3 -9.37 11.99 2.02
CA LEU A 3 -10.01 11.05 2.95
C LEU A 3 -11.43 11.55 3.27
N GLY A 4 -12.42 10.65 3.20
CA GLY A 4 -13.83 10.95 3.48
C GLY A 4 -14.17 11.12 4.96
N GLN A 5 -13.26 10.71 5.86
CA GLN A 5 -13.40 10.83 7.31
C GLN A 5 -12.07 11.18 7.98
N GLU A 6 -12.12 11.72 9.19
CA GLU A 6 -10.94 11.97 10.02
C GLU A 6 -10.29 10.64 10.44
N LEU A 7 -8.98 10.51 10.21
CA LEU A 7 -8.21 9.33 10.61
C LEU A 7 -8.11 9.27 12.13
N LYS A 8 -8.66 8.22 12.75
CA LYS A 8 -8.37 7.95 14.17
C LYS A 8 -7.04 7.22 14.30
N LEU A 9 -6.40 7.35 15.46
CA LEU A 9 -5.14 6.68 15.79
C LEU A 9 -5.25 5.15 15.54
N ASN A 10 -4.22 4.53 14.97
CA ASN A 10 -4.09 3.08 14.72
C ASN A 10 -5.04 2.44 13.67
N MET A 11 -5.55 3.21 12.70
CA MET A 11 -6.59 2.72 11.76
C MET A 11 -6.11 2.46 10.32
N VAL A 12 -4.80 2.53 10.05
CA VAL A 12 -4.21 2.29 8.72
C VAL A 12 -3.28 1.08 8.74
N LEU A 13 -3.61 0.06 7.94
CA LEU A 13 -2.77 -1.10 7.70
C LEU A 13 -1.77 -0.79 6.58
N SER A 14 -0.47 -0.77 6.88
CA SER A 14 0.58 -0.68 5.84
C SER A 14 0.83 -2.04 5.20
N VAL A 15 0.79 -2.12 3.87
CA VAL A 15 0.98 -3.37 3.11
C VAL A 15 2.18 -3.23 2.18
N SER A 16 3.24 -3.98 2.47
CA SER A 16 4.50 -3.89 1.72
C SER A 16 4.59 -4.83 0.52
N GLY A 17 3.72 -5.84 0.42
CA GLY A 17 3.65 -6.73 -0.74
C GLY A 17 2.99 -8.07 -0.47
N VAL A 18 2.81 -8.84 -1.55
CA VAL A 18 2.45 -10.27 -1.50
C VAL A 18 3.22 -11.01 -2.59
N ALA A 19 3.56 -12.25 -2.31
CA ALA A 19 4.17 -13.13 -3.29
C ALA A 19 3.27 -14.34 -3.51
N THR A 20 3.16 -14.76 -4.77
CA THR A 20 2.54 -16.03 -5.14
C THR A 20 3.54 -16.81 -5.98
N GLN A 21 3.56 -18.13 -5.83
CA GLN A 21 4.38 -18.96 -6.69
C GLN A 21 3.87 -18.88 -8.14
N HIS A 22 4.80 -18.81 -9.09
CA HIS A 22 4.51 -18.68 -10.53
C HIS A 22 3.44 -19.67 -11.03
N LYS A 23 3.48 -20.94 -10.58
CA LYS A 23 2.51 -21.98 -10.94
C LYS A 23 1.06 -21.69 -10.52
N HIS A 24 0.84 -20.60 -9.78
CA HIS A 24 -0.46 -20.16 -9.31
C HIS A 24 -0.80 -18.70 -9.67
N ALA A 25 0.04 -18.02 -10.48
CA ALA A 25 -0.10 -16.59 -10.78
C ALA A 25 -1.44 -16.23 -11.46
N SER A 26 -2.02 -17.13 -12.26
CA SER A 26 -3.29 -16.91 -12.98
C SER A 26 -4.54 -17.25 -12.16
N LYS A 27 -4.40 -17.76 -10.93
CA LYS A 27 -5.53 -18.26 -10.13
C LYS A 27 -6.17 -17.20 -9.22
N ASN A 28 -5.87 -15.91 -9.43
CA ASN A 28 -6.32 -14.80 -8.59
C ASN A 28 -5.97 -14.94 -7.09
N LEU A 29 -5.01 -15.80 -6.73
CA LEU A 29 -4.68 -16.07 -5.31
C LEU A 29 -4.19 -14.81 -4.59
N ALA A 30 -3.38 -13.98 -5.23
CA ALA A 30 -2.90 -12.73 -4.65
C ALA A 30 -4.07 -11.81 -4.26
N THR A 31 -5.09 -11.69 -5.12
CA THR A 31 -6.30 -10.90 -4.84
C THR A 31 -7.10 -11.50 -3.69
N GLN A 32 -7.29 -12.81 -3.66
CA GLN A 32 -8.05 -13.48 -2.60
C GLN A 32 -7.34 -13.37 -1.24
N LEU A 33 -6.01 -13.52 -1.21
CA LEU A 33 -5.20 -13.37 0.00
C LEU A 33 -5.29 -11.94 0.55
N HIS A 34 -5.18 -10.92 -0.31
CA HIS A 34 -5.34 -9.54 0.13
C HIS A 34 -6.75 -9.26 0.66
N ARG A 35 -7.79 -9.75 -0.03
CA ARG A 35 -9.17 -9.57 0.43
C ARG A 35 -9.38 -10.21 1.80
N TYR A 36 -8.89 -11.43 1.99
CA TYR A 36 -8.96 -12.11 3.29
C TYR A 36 -8.21 -11.32 4.39
N ALA A 37 -6.99 -10.87 4.11
CA ALA A 37 -6.22 -10.08 5.07
C ALA A 37 -6.91 -8.75 5.42
N PHE A 38 -7.55 -8.11 4.46
CA PHE A 38 -8.28 -6.86 4.62
C PHE A 38 -9.57 -7.05 5.43
N ASP A 39 -10.34 -8.10 5.12
CA ASP A 39 -11.53 -8.45 5.89
C ASP A 39 -11.14 -8.79 7.34
N TYR A 40 -10.07 -9.55 7.57
CA TYR A 40 -9.57 -9.84 8.93
C TYR A 40 -9.09 -8.57 9.66
N ALA A 41 -8.32 -7.70 8.99
CA ALA A 41 -7.82 -6.46 9.58
C ALA A 41 -8.99 -5.54 9.98
N ARG A 42 -10.03 -5.46 9.16
CA ARG A 42 -11.26 -4.75 9.52
C ARG A 42 -11.97 -5.40 10.70
N ASP A 43 -12.35 -6.67 10.56
CA ASP A 43 -13.30 -7.32 11.46
C ASP A 43 -12.73 -7.62 12.84
N VAL A 44 -11.42 -7.91 12.91
CA VAL A 44 -10.77 -8.37 14.14
C VAL A 44 -9.91 -7.29 14.78
N ARG A 45 -9.41 -6.33 14.00
CA ARG A 45 -8.48 -5.31 14.48
C ARG A 45 -9.00 -3.89 14.33
N GLY A 46 -10.14 -3.69 13.66
CA GLY A 46 -10.77 -2.38 13.50
C GLY A 46 -10.06 -1.45 12.53
N PHE A 47 -9.21 -1.98 11.62
CA PHE A 47 -8.58 -1.13 10.61
C PHE A 47 -9.62 -0.57 9.64
N GLN A 48 -9.51 0.73 9.33
CA GLN A 48 -10.41 1.42 8.40
C GLN A 48 -9.83 1.48 6.99
N TYR A 49 -8.51 1.57 6.88
CA TYR A 49 -7.84 1.73 5.60
C TYR A 49 -6.66 0.76 5.47
N ALA A 50 -6.36 0.34 4.24
CA ALA A 50 -5.07 -0.23 3.90
C ALA A 50 -4.31 0.75 2.98
N PHE A 51 -3.05 1.01 3.33
CA PHE A 51 -2.14 1.82 2.56
C PHE A 51 -1.13 0.93 1.86
N VAL A 52 -1.07 1.04 0.53
CA VAL A 52 -0.26 0.20 -0.33
C VAL A 52 0.62 1.06 -1.24
N PRO A 53 1.90 1.23 -0.92
CA PRO A 53 2.87 1.74 -1.87
C PRO A 53 3.25 0.65 -2.87
N THR A 54 3.20 0.93 -4.16
CA THR A 54 3.67 -0.02 -5.17
C THR A 54 4.24 0.65 -6.41
N THR A 55 5.30 0.07 -6.95
CA THR A 55 5.82 0.34 -8.30
C THR A 55 5.45 -0.78 -9.29
N HIS A 56 4.86 -1.88 -8.82
CA HIS A 56 4.65 -3.08 -9.63
C HIS A 56 3.30 -3.04 -10.36
N PRO A 57 3.25 -3.07 -11.71
CA PRO A 57 2.00 -2.91 -12.48
C PRO A 57 0.91 -3.95 -12.14
N VAL A 58 1.30 -5.20 -11.85
CA VAL A 58 0.35 -6.25 -11.46
C VAL A 58 -0.29 -5.96 -10.10
N MET A 59 0.49 -5.46 -9.13
CA MET A 59 -0.03 -5.13 -7.80
C MET A 59 -0.94 -3.91 -7.89
N HIS A 60 -0.52 -2.89 -8.63
CA HIS A 60 -1.35 -1.74 -8.96
C HIS A 60 -2.72 -2.15 -9.50
N ASN A 61 -2.75 -3.02 -10.53
CA ASN A 61 -3.98 -3.52 -11.10
C ASN A 61 -4.85 -4.29 -10.08
N ILE A 62 -4.24 -5.12 -9.23
CA ILE A 62 -4.97 -5.83 -8.17
C ILE A 62 -5.65 -4.83 -7.24
N TYR A 63 -4.93 -3.84 -6.71
CA TYR A 63 -5.50 -2.93 -5.72
C TYR A 63 -6.52 -1.97 -6.34
N VAL A 64 -6.19 -1.32 -7.45
CA VAL A 64 -7.08 -0.34 -8.07
C VAL A 64 -8.31 -1.00 -8.67
N LYS A 65 -8.14 -2.07 -9.47
CA LYS A 65 -9.27 -2.64 -10.24
C LYS A 65 -10.02 -3.74 -9.51
N LYS A 66 -9.39 -4.49 -8.59
CA LYS A 66 -10.03 -5.64 -7.94
C LYS A 66 -10.35 -5.43 -6.46
N LEU A 67 -9.73 -4.44 -5.83
CA LEU A 67 -9.90 -4.15 -4.40
C LEU A 67 -10.37 -2.72 -4.14
N ASN A 68 -10.87 -2.01 -5.16
CA ASN A 68 -11.40 -0.65 -5.07
C ASN A 68 -10.45 0.35 -4.39
N GLY A 69 -9.14 0.15 -4.57
CA GLY A 69 -8.12 1.09 -4.13
C GLY A 69 -8.19 2.39 -4.92
N LYS A 70 -8.08 3.51 -4.21
CA LYS A 70 -7.96 4.84 -4.80
C LYS A 70 -6.50 5.24 -4.81
N GLU A 71 -6.02 5.68 -5.97
CA GLU A 71 -4.71 6.31 -6.06
C GLU A 71 -4.72 7.63 -5.30
N MET A 72 -3.78 7.75 -4.38
CA MET A 72 -3.51 8.95 -3.61
C MET A 72 -2.32 9.67 -4.23
N LYS A 73 -2.13 10.94 -3.87
CA LYS A 73 -0.98 11.72 -4.36
C LYS A 73 0.32 10.92 -4.20
N ILE A 74 1.01 10.79 -5.33
CA ILE A 74 2.36 10.26 -5.43
C ILE A 74 3.24 11.04 -4.44
N VAL A 75 3.84 10.33 -3.50
CA VAL A 75 4.91 10.91 -2.69
C VAL A 75 6.20 10.55 -3.38
N ASP A 76 7.01 11.57 -3.70
CA ASP A 76 8.31 11.38 -4.35
C ASP A 76 9.14 10.37 -3.52
N PRO A 77 9.57 9.24 -4.10
CA PRO A 77 10.38 8.25 -3.40
C PRO A 77 11.68 8.83 -2.83
N ALA A 78 12.19 9.94 -3.38
CA ALA A 78 13.34 10.66 -2.82
C ALA A 78 13.09 11.21 -1.40
N LEU A 79 11.83 11.36 -0.98
CA LEU A 79 11.47 11.71 0.40
C LEU A 79 11.57 10.53 1.38
N TRP A 80 11.68 9.29 0.89
CA TRP A 80 11.60 8.05 1.66
C TRP A 80 12.92 7.28 1.71
N VAL A 81 13.79 7.49 0.72
CA VAL A 81 15.11 6.87 0.72
C VAL A 81 16.07 7.75 1.50
N TRP A 82 16.38 7.34 2.72
CA TRP A 82 17.36 8.01 3.57
C TRP A 82 18.63 7.18 3.64
N LYS A 83 19.78 7.76 3.28
CA LYS A 83 21.08 7.15 3.50
C LYS A 83 21.48 7.38 4.95
N LYS A 84 22.01 6.34 5.61
CA LYS A 84 22.85 6.55 6.80
C LYS A 84 24.21 7.08 6.35
N LYS A 85 24.61 8.20 6.93
CA LYS A 85 25.98 8.71 6.89
C LYS A 85 26.85 7.94 7.87
N ASP A 86 28.17 8.03 7.67
CA ASP A 86 29.16 7.39 8.54
C ASP A 86 29.16 7.96 9.97
N ASP A 87 28.64 9.18 10.15
CA ASP A 87 28.42 9.84 11.45
C ASP A 87 27.16 9.33 12.19
N GLY A 88 26.44 8.37 11.60
CA GLY A 88 25.21 7.80 12.16
C GLY A 88 23.94 8.62 11.88
N LEU A 89 24.05 9.80 11.27
CA LEU A 89 22.90 10.62 10.89
C LEU A 89 22.26 10.15 9.58
N SER A 90 20.95 10.36 9.44
CA SER A 90 20.21 10.07 8.21
C SER A 90 20.17 11.31 7.31
N CYS A 91 20.36 11.14 5.99
CA CYS A 91 20.10 12.21 5.02
C CYS A 91 19.30 11.71 3.80
N PRO A 92 18.51 12.57 3.13
CA PRO A 92 17.81 12.18 1.91
C PRO A 92 18.81 11.71 0.84
N PHE A 93 18.51 10.59 0.19
CA PHE A 93 19.33 10.04 -0.89
C PHE A 93 19.07 10.87 -2.15
N LYS A 94 19.87 11.94 -2.33
CA LYS A 94 19.64 13.01 -3.31
C LYS A 94 19.59 12.59 -4.79
N ASP A 95 19.96 11.36 -5.14
CA ASP A 95 20.11 10.93 -6.53
C ASP A 95 19.16 9.79 -6.95
N HIS A 96 18.16 9.44 -6.13
CA HIS A 96 17.22 8.39 -6.51
C HIS A 96 16.19 8.89 -7.53
N LYS A 97 16.48 8.70 -8.83
CA LYS A 97 15.49 8.80 -9.93
C LYS A 97 14.69 7.50 -10.07
N GLY A 98 14.09 7.05 -8.96
CA GLY A 98 13.27 5.85 -8.96
C GLY A 98 11.98 6.04 -9.75
N GLU A 99 11.34 4.94 -10.12
CA GLU A 99 9.97 4.98 -10.62
C GLU A 99 9.06 5.62 -9.57
N SER A 100 8.10 6.41 -10.02
CA SER A 100 7.07 6.99 -9.17
C SER A 100 6.38 5.87 -8.38
N VAL A 101 6.43 5.95 -7.05
CA VAL A 101 5.69 5.03 -6.19
C VAL A 101 4.25 5.49 -6.13
N THR A 102 3.35 4.70 -6.72
CA THR A 102 1.92 4.94 -6.59
C THR A 102 1.48 4.53 -5.19
N ASN A 103 0.95 5.48 -4.44
CA ASN A 103 0.32 5.21 -3.16
C ASN A 103 -1.15 4.91 -3.39
N ILE A 104 -1.61 3.73 -2.98
CA ILE A 104 -2.98 3.31 -3.12
C ILE A 104 -3.60 3.19 -1.73
N LEU A 105 -4.71 3.85 -1.50
CA LEU A 105 -5.51 3.72 -0.29
C LEU A 105 -6.74 2.88 -0.60
N VAL A 106 -6.93 1.81 0.16
CA VAL A 106 -8.11 0.95 0.09
C VAL A 106 -8.95 1.22 1.31
N ASP A 107 -10.21 1.65 1.12
CA ASP A 107 -11.18 1.69 2.21
C ASP A 107 -11.60 0.26 2.55
N LEU A 108 -11.40 -0.14 3.80
CA LEU A 108 -11.78 -1.46 4.28
C LEU A 108 -13.25 -1.49 4.71
N ASN A 109 -13.82 -0.34 5.03
CA ASN A 109 -15.23 -0.20 5.33
C ASN A 109 -15.97 -0.27 4.00
N ARG A 110 -16.60 -1.42 3.73
CA ARG A 110 -17.50 -1.50 2.59
C ARG A 110 -18.67 -0.56 2.87
N GLU A 111 -18.88 0.44 2.02
CA GLU A 111 -20.21 1.02 1.89
C GLU A 111 -21.16 -0.14 1.54
N LYS A 112 -22.23 -0.28 2.32
CA LYS A 112 -23.31 -1.23 2.04
C LYS A 112 -24.12 -0.75 0.84
#